data_AF-K7V157-F1
#
_entry.id   AF-K7V157-F1
#
_cell.length_a   1.000
_cell.length_b   1.000
_cell.length_c   1.000
_cell.angle_alpha   90.00
_cell.angle_beta   90.00
_cell.angle_gamma   90.00
#
_symmetry.space_group_name_H-M   'P 1'
#
loop_
_entity.id
_entity.type
_entity.pdbx_description
1 polymer ?
#
loop_
_entity_poly.entity_id
_entity_poly.type
_entity_poly.pdbx_seq_one_letter_code
_entity_poly.pdbx_strand_id
1 'polypeptide(L)'
;MYEVKDPNTIFVFKFRTHFGGGKSTGFGLIYDNLESAKKFEPKYRLIRNGLATKVEKSRKQMKERKNRAKKIRGVKKTKAGDAKKK
;
A
#
# COMPACT_ATOMS: atom_id res chain seq x y z
N MET A 1 15.10 -6.33 -25.03
CA MET A 1 13.81 -5.83 -25.57
C MET A 1 13.53 -4.41 -25.10
N TYR A 2 13.67 -4.10 -23.81
CA TYR A 2 13.80 -2.72 -23.33
C TYR A 2 14.99 -2.71 -22.38
N GLU A 3 16.04 -1.94 -22.66
CA GLU A 3 17.31 -1.92 -21.92
C GLU A 3 17.15 -1.27 -20.54
N VAL A 4 16.31 -1.88 -19.70
CA VAL A 4 16.00 -1.38 -18.37
C VAL A 4 17.13 -1.78 -17.42
N LYS A 5 17.67 -0.77 -16.71
CA LYS A 5 18.79 -0.96 -15.78
C LYS A 5 18.38 -1.66 -14.49
N ASP A 6 17.18 -1.37 -13.98
CA ASP A 6 16.67 -1.91 -12.71
C ASP A 6 15.32 -2.61 -12.93
N PRO A 7 15.23 -3.93 -12.70
CA PRO A 7 13.97 -4.67 -12.77
C PRO A 7 12.87 -4.14 -11.84
N ASN A 8 13.24 -3.45 -10.76
CA ASN A 8 12.28 -2.93 -9.79
C ASN A 8 11.43 -1.76 -10.32
N THR A 9 11.81 -1.17 -11.46
CA THR A 9 11.00 -0.13 -12.13
C THR A 9 9.93 -0.71 -13.07
N ILE A 10 9.84 -2.03 -13.17
CA ILE A 10 8.90 -2.73 -14.05
C ILE A 10 7.68 -3.21 -13.23
N PHE A 11 6.49 -2.84 -13.67
CA PHE A 11 5.24 -3.23 -13.03
C PHE A 11 4.34 -3.95 -14.02
N VAL A 12 4.00 -5.20 -13.72
CA VAL A 12 3.11 -6.00 -14.57
C VAL A 12 1.87 -6.40 -13.76
N PHE A 13 0.67 -6.18 -14.33
CA PHE A 13 -0.58 -6.33 -13.59
C PHE A 13 -1.77 -6.73 -14.47
N LYS A 14 -2.87 -7.11 -13.81
CA LYS A 14 -4.17 -7.46 -14.41
C LYS A 14 -4.03 -8.54 -15.50
N PHE A 15 -3.26 -9.58 -15.20
CA PHE A 15 -3.22 -10.77 -16.04
C PHE A 15 -4.57 -11.50 -16.01
N ARG A 16 -5.11 -11.79 -17.19
CA ARG A 16 -6.30 -12.62 -17.38
C ARG A 16 -5.99 -13.69 -18.42
N THR A 17 -6.23 -14.93 -18.05
CA THR A 17 -6.10 -16.11 -18.92
C THR A 17 -7.31 -16.21 -19.84
N HIS A 18 -7.09 -16.62 -21.09
CA HIS A 18 -8.17 -17.01 -21.99
C HIS A 18 -8.70 -18.40 -21.62
N PHE A 19 -10.00 -18.62 -21.84
CA PHE A 19 -10.60 -19.94 -21.69
C PHE A 19 -9.95 -20.92 -22.68
N GLY A 20 -9.63 -22.13 -22.22
CA GLY A 20 -8.84 -23.10 -22.99
C GLY A 20 -7.32 -22.95 -22.86
N GLY A 21 -6.82 -21.91 -22.19
CA GLY A 21 -5.38 -21.74 -21.94
C GLY A 21 -4.60 -21.24 -23.16
N GLY A 22 -3.26 -21.38 -23.14
CA GLY A 22 -2.37 -21.00 -24.23
C GLY A 22 -2.11 -19.50 -24.41
N LYS A 23 -3.00 -18.63 -23.93
CA LYS A 23 -2.83 -17.17 -23.98
C LYS A 23 -3.30 -16.49 -22.69
N SER A 24 -2.49 -15.55 -22.21
CA SER A 24 -2.83 -14.63 -21.13
C SER A 24 -2.58 -13.21 -21.58
N THR A 25 -3.48 -12.30 -21.23
CA THR A 25 -3.34 -10.87 -21.52
C THR A 25 -3.12 -10.11 -20.22
N GLY A 26 -2.26 -9.11 -20.23
CA GLY A 26 -1.93 -8.28 -19.07
C GLY A 26 -1.35 -6.95 -19.52
N PHE A 27 -1.12 -6.06 -18.56
CA PHE A 27 -0.52 -4.74 -18.80
C PHE A 27 0.84 -4.65 -18.11
N GLY A 28 1.77 -3.95 -18.74
CA GLY A 28 3.10 -3.67 -18.20
C GLY A 28 3.42 -2.18 -18.30
N LEU A 29 4.00 -1.63 -17.24
CA LEU A 29 4.54 -0.27 -17.18
C LEU A 29 6.03 -0.36 -16.85
N ILE A 30 6.83 0.45 -17.54
CA ILE A 30 8.27 0.58 -17.30
C ILE A 30 8.50 2.05 -16.96
N TYR A 31 9.06 2.30 -15.78
CA TYR A 31 9.44 3.64 -15.33
C TYR A 31 10.94 3.87 -15.49
N ASP A 32 11.34 5.12 -15.75
CA ASP A 32 12.75 5.50 -15.86
C ASP A 32 13.47 5.44 -14.51
N ASN A 33 12.74 5.72 -13.41
CA ASN A 33 13.31 5.75 -12.07
C ASN A 33 12.34 5.18 -11.01
N LEU A 34 12.91 4.71 -9.89
CA LEU A 34 12.14 4.09 -8.81
C LEU A 34 11.28 5.10 -8.03
N GLU A 35 11.68 6.36 -8.00
CA GLU A 35 10.98 7.41 -7.26
C GLU A 35 9.64 7.76 -7.92
N SER A 36 9.64 7.93 -9.24
CA SER A 36 8.41 8.12 -10.03
C SER A 36 7.48 6.92 -9.88
N ALA A 37 8.01 5.70 -9.97
CA ALA A 37 7.23 4.48 -9.74
C ALA A 37 6.54 4.50 -8.37
N LYS A 38 7.26 4.82 -7.29
CA LYS A 38 6.67 4.91 -5.94
C LYS A 38 5.63 6.03 -5.79
N LYS A 39 5.78 7.12 -6.53
CA LYS A 39 4.86 8.28 -6.47
C LYS A 39 3.55 8.02 -7.21
N PHE A 40 3.61 7.40 -8.39
CA PHE A 40 2.45 7.26 -9.27
C PHE A 40 1.74 5.91 -9.13
N GLU A 41 2.44 4.83 -8.75
CA GLU A 41 1.80 3.53 -8.62
C GLU A 41 0.87 3.44 -7.39
N PRO A 42 -0.28 2.78 -7.53
CA PRO A 42 -1.10 2.42 -6.39
C PRO A 42 -0.35 1.54 -5.39
N LYS A 43 -0.55 1.83 -4.09
CA LYS A 43 0.13 1.15 -2.98
C LYS A 43 0.06 -0.38 -3.01
N TYR A 44 -1.04 -0.97 -3.49
CA TYR A 44 -1.19 -2.43 -3.54
C TYR A 44 -0.19 -3.09 -4.51
N ARG A 45 0.21 -2.40 -5.58
CA ARG A 45 1.22 -2.91 -6.54
C ARG A 45 2.61 -2.79 -5.96
N LEU A 46 2.92 -1.67 -5.31
CA LEU A 46 4.18 -1.48 -4.58
C LEU A 46 4.39 -2.58 -3.53
N ILE A 47 3.34 -2.98 -2.82
CA ILE A 47 3.40 -4.08 -1.84
C ILE A 47 3.68 -5.42 -2.52
N ARG A 48 3.01 -5.72 -3.64
CA ARG A 48 3.23 -6.99 -4.38
C ARG A 48 4.63 -7.09 -4.98
N ASN A 49 5.19 -5.96 -5.43
CA ASN A 49 6.56 -5.87 -5.93
C ASN A 49 7.60 -5.76 -4.79
N GLY A 50 7.22 -5.83 -3.52
CA GLY A 50 8.15 -5.78 -2.38
C GLY A 50 8.71 -4.40 -2.04
N LEU A 51 8.26 -3.34 -2.71
CA LEU A 51 8.76 -1.97 -2.52
C LEU A 51 8.10 -1.22 -1.36
N ALA A 52 7.02 -1.78 -0.79
CA ALA A 52 6.31 -1.22 0.36
C ALA A 52 5.80 -2.33 1.28
N THR A 53 5.78 -2.06 2.59
CA THR A 53 5.23 -3.00 3.56
C THR A 53 3.72 -2.82 3.71
N LYS A 54 3.00 -3.94 3.82
CA LYS A 54 1.58 -3.93 4.13
C LYS A 54 1.39 -3.57 5.59
N VAL A 55 0.58 -2.54 5.84
CA VAL A 55 0.21 -2.15 7.21
C VAL A 55 -1.11 -2.81 7.54
N GLU A 56 -1.08 -3.77 8.47
CA GLU A 56 -2.28 -4.45 8.94
C GLU A 56 -2.89 -3.71 10.12
N LYS A 57 -4.08 -3.12 9.91
CA LYS A 57 -4.82 -2.41 10.95
C LYS A 57 -6.31 -2.76 10.86
N SER A 58 -6.92 -3.04 12.01
CA SER A 58 -8.36 -3.28 12.08
C SER A 58 -9.15 -1.97 11.95
N ARG A 59 -10.07 -1.93 10.97
CA ARG A 59 -10.96 -0.78 10.74
C ARG A 59 -11.82 -0.46 11.97
N LYS A 60 -12.26 -1.50 12.71
CA LYS A 60 -13.07 -1.38 13.93
C LYS A 60 -12.29 -0.65 15.02
N GLN A 61 -11.09 -1.13 15.34
CA GLN A 61 -10.24 -0.54 16.39
C GLN A 61 -9.89 0.94 16.11
N MET A 62 -9.60 1.28 14.85
CA MET A 62 -9.32 2.68 14.46
C MET A 62 -10.55 3.60 14.65
N LYS A 63 -11.73 3.13 14.24
CA LYS A 63 -12.98 3.90 14.38
C LYS A 63 -13.39 4.07 15.86
N GLU A 64 -13.30 3.00 16.64
CA GLU A 64 -13.60 3.05 18.08
C GLU A 64 -12.64 3.95 18.85
N ARG A 65 -11.34 3.92 18.54
CA ARG A 65 -10.35 4.83 19.13
C ARG A 65 -10.70 6.29 18.83
N LYS A 66 -11.06 6.60 17.57
CA LYS A 66 -11.49 7.96 17.17
C LYS A 66 -12.71 8.42 17.96
N ASN A 67 -13.71 7.56 18.13
CA ASN A 67 -14.93 7.90 18.86
C ASN A 67 -14.69 8.07 20.37
N ARG A 68 -13.82 7.25 20.98
CA ARG A 68 -13.42 7.43 22.39
C ARG A 68 -12.68 8.75 22.60
N ALA A 69 -11.73 9.08 21.73
CA ALA A 69 -10.98 10.34 21.82
C ALA A 69 -11.87 11.58 21.72
N LYS A 70 -12.95 11.53 20.92
CA LYS A 70 -13.94 12.62 20.83
C LYS A 70 -14.71 12.89 22.13
N LYS A 71 -14.86 11.89 23.00
CA LYS A 71 -15.59 12.02 24.28
C LYS A 71 -14.77 12.76 25.35
N ILE A 72 -13.45 12.85 25.18
CA ILE A 72 -12.52 13.40 26.19
C ILE A 72 -12.19 14.86 25.84
N ARG A 73 -12.24 15.76 26.84
CA ARG A 73 -11.99 17.20 26.71
C ARG A 73 -10.96 17.70 27.74
N GLY A 74 -10.36 18.87 27.49
CA GLY A 74 -9.41 19.51 28.40
C GLY A 74 -8.13 18.69 28.64
N VAL A 75 -7.50 18.87 29.81
CA VAL A 75 -6.25 18.21 30.24
C VAL A 75 -6.34 16.66 30.18
N LYS A 76 -7.55 16.08 30.25
CA LYS A 76 -7.73 14.63 30.12
C LYS A 76 -7.41 14.11 28.70
N LYS A 77 -7.49 14.97 27.68
CA LYS A 77 -7.23 14.59 26.27
C LYS A 77 -5.74 14.38 25.99
N THR A 78 -4.87 15.20 26.58
CA THR A 78 -3.41 15.04 26.48
C THR A 78 -2.95 13.79 27.22
N LYS A 79 -3.46 13.55 28.44
CA LYS A 79 -3.15 12.33 29.22
C LYS A 79 -3.63 11.01 28.59
N ALA A 80 -4.64 11.04 27.72
CA ALA A 80 -5.14 9.84 27.04
C ALA A 80 -4.29 9.40 25.83
N GLY A 81 -3.47 10.30 25.27
CA GLY A 81 -2.47 9.97 24.25
C GLY A 81 -1.23 9.30 24.86
N ASP A 82 -0.86 9.71 26.08
CA ASP A 82 0.23 9.18 26.89
C ASP A 82 -0.20 7.96 27.71
N ALA A 83 -0.92 7.00 27.12
CA ALA A 83 -1.01 5.69 27.72
C ALA A 83 0.42 5.12 27.75
N LYS A 84 1.08 5.20 28.92
CA LYS A 84 2.40 4.60 29.20
C LYS A 84 2.43 3.23 28.53
N LYS A 85 3.27 3.09 27.50
CA LYS A 85 3.69 1.78 27.00
C LYS A 85 4.20 1.02 28.21
N LYS A 86 3.47 -0.02 28.59
CA LYS A 86 3.99 -1.10 29.44
C LYS A 86 4.58 -2.14 28.50
#